data_AF-B9D1Q7-F1
#
_entry.id   AF-B9D1Q7-F1
#
_cell.length_a   1.000
_cell.length_b   1.000
_cell.length_c   1.000
_cell.angle_alpha   90.00
_cell.angle_beta   90.00
_cell.angle_gamma   90.00
#
_symmetry.space_group_name_H-M   'P 1'
#
loop_
_entity.id
_entity.type
_entity.pdbx_description
1 polymer ?
#
loop_
_entity_poly.entity_id
_entity_poly.type
_entity_poly.pdbx_seq_one_letter_code
_entity_poly.pdbx_strand_id
1 'polypeptide(L)'
;MKPKTPKFSAEDIVDCGIDSIRFVMPKATLNGFLKKLELLGRLRLISRNKTVKDYAEYKLKGANKPLFDADEKHPCKIRYISFKRGTKSLSNTMLVVENSSELNDLCKKRKKPFGYYVCVVFAGLFQPSRDIFKETYRILGKFLRRFKPYSWDVAVDFKDPCDVNSKAKGKFKESVKECADDVISFKTSIYANRGLKSGKFYAVDKVCLYDKFEKQTNYHKQKIDEKFKDWKRLEVTFRLKGKFMDFIENENFKECVEVMDEIADKLTGEFPFGVYLGKLNEQIAYFKDMRKRLNLSKTIF
;
A
#
# COMPACT_ATOMS: atom_id res chain seq x y z
N MET A 1 -9.82 0.53 -36.40
CA MET A 1 -10.63 -0.10 -35.34
C MET A 1 -10.15 0.43 -34.00
N LYS A 2 -11.01 1.03 -33.17
CA LYS A 2 -10.65 1.30 -31.76
C LYS A 2 -10.49 -0.05 -31.06
N PRO A 3 -9.39 -0.33 -30.33
CA PRO A 3 -9.29 -1.55 -29.55
C PRO A 3 -10.45 -1.56 -28.55
N LYS A 4 -11.30 -2.59 -28.63
CA LYS A 4 -12.36 -2.82 -27.64
C LYS A 4 -11.64 -3.21 -26.35
N THR A 5 -11.60 -2.29 -25.38
CA THR A 5 -11.24 -2.63 -24.00
C THR A 5 -12.16 -3.79 -23.58
N PRO A 6 -11.63 -4.91 -23.07
CA PRO A 6 -12.48 -6.01 -22.63
C PRO A 6 -13.47 -5.46 -21.60
N LYS A 7 -14.76 -5.77 -21.76
CA LYS A 7 -15.75 -5.50 -20.72
C LYS A 7 -15.51 -6.52 -19.61
N PHE A 8 -14.63 -6.21 -18.67
CA PHE A 8 -14.51 -6.95 -17.42
C PHE A 8 -15.79 -6.74 -16.62
N SER A 9 -16.42 -7.84 -16.23
CA SER A 9 -17.62 -7.81 -15.41
C SER A 9 -17.22 -7.46 -13.97
N ALA A 10 -18.14 -6.90 -13.19
CA ALA A 10 -17.92 -6.70 -11.76
C ALA A 10 -17.72 -8.02 -10.97
N GLU A 11 -17.78 -9.17 -11.64
CA GLU A 11 -17.54 -10.49 -11.08
C GLU A 11 -16.06 -10.89 -11.11
N ASP A 12 -15.23 -10.17 -11.86
CA ASP A 12 -13.80 -10.43 -11.97
C ASP A 12 -13.03 -9.60 -10.94
N ILE A 13 -12.31 -10.27 -10.05
CA ILE A 13 -11.39 -9.67 -9.06
C ILE A 13 -10.23 -8.89 -9.71
N VAL A 14 -10.10 -8.99 -11.02
CA VAL A 14 -8.98 -8.47 -11.82
C VAL A 14 -9.06 -6.95 -11.95
N ASP A 15 -8.36 -6.24 -11.06
CA ASP A 15 -8.26 -4.79 -11.08
C ASP A 15 -6.99 -4.29 -10.39
N CYS A 16 -6.60 -3.07 -10.72
CA CYS A 16 -5.43 -2.40 -10.17
C CYS A 16 -5.85 -1.16 -9.37
N GLY A 17 -5.19 -0.90 -8.24
CA GLY A 17 -5.41 0.32 -7.47
C GLY A 17 -4.25 0.69 -6.55
N ILE A 18 -4.30 1.93 -6.06
CA ILE A 18 -3.43 2.43 -5.00
C ILE A 18 -3.81 1.73 -3.71
N ASP A 19 -2.92 0.92 -3.14
CA ASP A 19 -3.15 0.26 -1.85
C ASP A 19 -2.66 1.08 -0.67
N SER A 20 -1.53 1.78 -0.81
CA SER A 20 -0.99 2.58 0.28
C SER A 20 -0.22 3.82 -0.18
N ILE A 21 -0.16 4.84 0.66
CA ILE A 21 0.70 6.02 0.48
C ILE A 21 1.39 6.33 1.80
N ARG A 22 2.70 6.57 1.74
CA ARG A 22 3.54 6.92 2.89
C ARG A 22 4.11 8.33 2.76
N PHE A 23 4.20 9.03 3.88
CA PHE A 23 4.88 10.32 3.99
C PHE A 23 5.91 10.26 5.11
N VAL A 24 7.08 10.84 4.91
CA VAL A 24 8.08 11.04 5.97
C VAL A 24 8.28 12.53 6.17
N MET A 25 8.03 13.02 7.38
CA MET A 25 8.05 14.46 7.68
C MET A 25 8.40 14.76 9.13
N PRO A 26 8.81 15.99 9.47
CA PRO A 26 9.01 16.38 10.86
C PRO A 26 7.72 16.24 11.68
N LYS A 27 7.84 15.73 12.91
CA LYS A 27 6.72 15.54 13.83
C LYS A 27 5.95 16.83 14.10
N ALA A 28 6.67 17.94 14.25
CA ALA A 28 6.07 19.26 14.46
C ALA A 28 5.19 19.68 13.27
N THR A 29 5.64 19.43 12.04
CA THR A 29 4.88 19.69 10.81
C THR A 29 3.59 18.88 10.78
N LEU A 30 3.66 17.58 11.09
CA LEU A 30 2.47 16.73 11.18
C LEU A 30 1.49 17.26 12.24
N ASN A 31 1.97 17.54 13.45
CA ASN A 31 1.12 18.01 14.54
C ASN A 31 0.40 19.32 14.18
N GLY A 32 1.12 20.28 13.59
CA GLY A 32 0.54 21.54 13.14
C GLY A 32 -0.52 21.32 12.05
N PHE A 33 -0.28 20.40 11.12
CA PHE A 33 -1.24 20.06 10.07
C PHE A 33 -2.49 19.36 10.63
N LEU A 34 -2.31 18.36 11.51
CA LEU A 34 -3.43 17.68 12.16
C LEU A 34 -4.24 18.61 13.06
N LYS A 35 -3.61 19.62 13.69
CA LYS A 35 -4.33 20.66 14.45
C LYS A 35 -5.27 21.46 13.54
N LYS A 36 -4.79 21.89 12.36
CA LYS A 36 -5.60 22.59 11.35
C LYS A 36 -6.75 21.74 10.79
N LEU A 37 -6.63 20.41 10.85
CA LEU A 37 -7.67 19.48 10.42
C LEU A 37 -8.57 19.01 11.57
N GLU A 38 -8.36 19.50 12.80
CA GLU A 38 -9.07 19.05 14.01
C GLU A 38 -8.92 17.54 14.27
N LEU A 39 -7.82 16.96 13.79
CA LEU A 39 -7.51 15.54 13.90
C LEU A 39 -6.52 15.23 15.03
N LEU A 40 -5.79 16.22 15.54
CA LEU A 40 -4.72 15.99 16.52
C LEU A 40 -5.23 15.27 17.79
N GLY A 41 -6.39 15.67 18.31
CA GLY A 41 -7.02 15.03 19.47
C GLY A 41 -7.52 13.60 19.22
N ARG A 42 -7.58 13.16 17.94
CA ARG A 42 -7.99 11.80 17.56
C ARG A 42 -6.80 10.84 17.42
N LEU A 43 -5.56 11.33 17.57
CA LEU A 43 -4.35 10.53 17.43
C LEU A 43 -4.11 9.67 18.68
N ARG A 44 -4.45 8.37 18.59
CA ARG A 44 -4.45 7.42 19.71
C ARG A 44 -3.34 6.38 19.56
N LEU A 45 -2.87 5.80 20.65
CA LEU A 45 -1.99 4.62 20.62
C LEU A 45 -2.71 3.43 19.99
N ILE A 46 -2.02 2.63 19.17
CA ILE A 46 -2.61 1.43 18.54
C ILE A 46 -3.13 0.41 19.56
N SER A 47 -2.60 0.37 20.78
CA SER A 47 -3.09 -0.49 21.87
C SER A 47 -4.57 -0.27 22.20
N ARG A 48 -5.15 0.89 21.83
CA ARG A 48 -6.58 1.19 22.00
C ARG A 48 -7.48 0.48 20.98
N ASN A 49 -6.94 -0.18 19.95
CA ASN A 49 -7.69 -0.97 18.98
C ASN A 49 -6.92 -2.25 18.64
N LYS A 50 -7.39 -3.40 19.15
CA LYS A 50 -6.75 -4.71 18.97
C LYS A 50 -6.46 -5.02 17.50
N THR A 51 -7.41 -4.79 16.59
CA THR A 51 -7.21 -5.11 15.17
C THR A 51 -6.15 -4.23 14.50
N VAL A 52 -6.11 -2.93 14.83
CA VAL A 52 -5.06 -2.03 14.34
C VAL A 52 -3.70 -2.41 14.93
N LYS A 53 -3.65 -2.79 16.21
CA LYS A 53 -2.44 -3.29 16.86
C LYS A 53 -1.94 -4.56 16.18
N ASP A 54 -2.79 -5.55 16.01
CA ASP A 54 -2.44 -6.83 15.38
C ASP A 54 -1.92 -6.63 13.95
N TYR A 55 -2.51 -5.69 13.20
CA TYR A 55 -2.05 -5.37 11.84
C TYR A 55 -0.72 -4.64 11.84
N ALA A 56 -0.60 -3.60 12.66
CA ALA A 56 0.67 -2.90 12.79
C ALA A 56 1.73 -3.94 13.12
N GLU A 57 1.56 -4.71 14.19
CA GLU A 57 2.47 -5.80 14.56
C GLU A 57 2.71 -6.84 13.46
N TYR A 58 1.69 -7.26 12.70
CA TYR A 58 1.89 -8.21 11.60
C TYR A 58 2.77 -7.62 10.50
N LYS A 59 2.54 -6.38 10.07
CA LYS A 59 3.42 -5.68 9.10
C LYS A 59 4.84 -5.50 9.66
N LEU A 60 5.00 -5.44 10.98
CA LEU A 60 6.27 -5.23 11.69
C LEU A 60 6.99 -6.55 12.05
N LYS A 61 6.30 -7.70 12.04
CA LYS A 61 6.85 -9.02 12.36
C LYS A 61 7.28 -9.75 11.08
N GLY A 62 8.42 -10.44 11.11
CA GLY A 62 8.94 -11.23 9.98
C GLY A 62 9.87 -10.44 9.05
N ALA A 63 9.60 -10.46 7.74
CA ALA A 63 10.45 -9.86 6.70
C ALA A 63 10.80 -8.37 6.89
N ASN A 64 9.93 -7.62 7.57
CA ASN A 64 10.13 -6.20 7.86
C ASN A 64 10.68 -5.93 9.27
N LYS A 65 10.95 -6.95 10.09
CA LYS A 65 11.45 -6.80 11.47
C LYS A 65 12.66 -5.87 11.58
N PRO A 66 13.67 -5.93 10.69
CA PRO A 66 14.83 -5.03 10.74
C PRO A 66 14.50 -3.55 10.55
N LEU A 67 13.35 -3.22 9.92
CA LEU A 67 12.87 -1.85 9.74
C LEU A 67 12.34 -1.23 11.05
N PHE A 68 12.20 -2.03 12.12
CA PHE A 68 11.57 -1.63 13.38
C PHE A 68 12.31 -2.13 14.63
N ASP A 69 13.50 -2.73 14.48
CA ASP A 69 14.46 -2.91 15.58
C ASP A 69 14.90 -1.52 16.03
N ALA A 70 14.13 -0.97 16.95
CA ALA A 70 14.40 0.28 17.58
C ALA A 70 15.26 0.01 18.82
N ASP A 71 16.25 0.88 19.05
CA ASP A 71 17.02 0.96 20.29
C ASP A 71 16.07 0.90 21.50
N GLU A 72 16.42 0.15 22.55
CA GLU A 72 15.64 0.05 23.80
C GLU A 72 15.35 1.43 24.39
N LYS A 73 16.26 2.40 24.20
CA LYS A 73 16.08 3.79 24.66
C LYS A 73 15.07 4.57 23.81
N HIS A 74 14.78 4.11 22.60
CA HIS A 74 13.95 4.81 21.62
C HIS A 74 12.95 3.87 20.94
N PRO A 75 12.03 3.23 21.69
CA PRO A 75 11.18 2.18 21.14
C PRO A 75 10.29 2.71 20.02
N CYS A 76 10.05 1.85 19.01
CA CYS A 76 9.12 2.11 17.93
C CYS A 76 7.72 2.36 18.52
N LYS A 77 7.12 3.49 18.16
CA LYS A 77 5.80 3.89 18.64
C LYS A 77 4.88 4.11 17.48
N ILE A 78 3.70 3.50 17.56
CA ILE A 78 2.68 3.61 16.52
C ILE A 78 1.39 4.18 17.12
N ARG A 79 0.89 5.22 16.46
CA ARG A 79 -0.38 5.86 16.74
C ARG A 79 -1.27 5.77 15.51
N TYR A 80 -2.57 5.99 15.70
CA TYR A 80 -3.54 5.94 14.62
C TYR A 80 -4.64 6.98 14.77
N ILE A 81 -5.25 7.33 13.64
CA ILE A 81 -6.52 8.04 13.54
C ILE A 81 -7.45 7.20 12.68
N SER A 82 -8.60 6.80 13.24
CA SER A 82 -9.62 6.10 12.47
C SER A 82 -10.66 7.09 11.94
N PHE A 83 -10.96 7.01 10.64
CA PHE A 83 -11.96 7.83 9.96
C PHE A 83 -13.35 7.19 9.94
N LYS A 84 -13.47 5.93 10.38
CA LYS A 84 -14.73 5.20 10.54
C LYS A 84 -14.85 4.67 11.96
N ARG A 85 -16.00 4.89 12.62
CA ARG A 85 -16.26 4.34 13.96
C ARG A 85 -16.27 2.80 13.89
N GLY A 86 -15.64 2.14 14.87
CA GLY A 86 -15.62 0.67 14.94
C GLY A 86 -14.78 -0.03 13.86
N THR A 87 -13.80 0.66 13.28
CA THR A 87 -12.94 0.09 12.23
C THR A 87 -12.22 -1.18 12.70
N LYS A 88 -12.41 -2.28 11.96
CA LYS A 88 -11.79 -3.60 12.17
C LYS A 88 -10.70 -3.89 11.10
N SER A 89 -10.01 -2.86 10.61
CA SER A 89 -8.98 -2.98 9.58
C SER A 89 -8.06 -1.76 9.53
N LEU A 90 -6.99 -1.79 8.75
CA LEU A 90 -6.29 -0.54 8.42
C LEU A 90 -7.00 0.34 7.41
N SER A 91 -7.87 -0.22 6.58
CA SER A 91 -8.72 0.57 5.71
C SER A 91 -9.49 1.58 6.55
N ASN A 92 -9.54 2.83 6.10
CA ASN A 92 -10.11 3.97 6.85
C ASN A 92 -9.34 4.37 8.11
N THR A 93 -8.05 4.04 8.18
CA THR A 93 -7.16 4.45 9.27
C THR A 93 -5.90 5.09 8.70
N MET A 94 -5.47 6.19 9.32
CA MET A 94 -4.13 6.75 9.14
C MET A 94 -3.25 6.30 10.30
N LEU A 95 -2.09 5.71 9.99
CA LEU A 95 -1.08 5.37 10.99
C LEU A 95 -0.01 6.47 11.06
N VAL A 96 0.57 6.63 12.25
CA VAL A 96 1.73 7.49 12.51
C VAL A 96 2.75 6.64 13.24
N VAL A 97 3.86 6.34 12.57
CA VAL A 97 4.98 5.56 13.08
C VAL A 97 6.11 6.51 13.49
N GLU A 98 6.67 6.27 14.66
CA GLU A 98 7.78 7.00 15.26
C GLU A 98 8.89 6.01 15.61
N ASN A 99 10.14 6.44 15.49
CA ASN A 99 11.33 5.66 15.88
C ASN A 99 11.45 4.27 15.20
N SER A 100 11.01 4.13 13.96
CA SER A 100 11.42 2.97 13.15
C SER A 100 12.92 3.09 12.81
N SER A 101 13.60 1.99 12.48
CA SER A 101 15.03 2.06 12.15
C SER A 101 15.29 2.94 10.92
N GLU A 102 14.42 2.89 9.90
CA GLU A 102 14.46 3.81 8.75
C GLU A 102 14.39 5.29 9.16
N LEU A 103 13.56 5.64 10.15
CA LEU A 103 13.46 7.00 10.65
C LEU A 103 14.68 7.38 11.49
N ASN A 104 15.21 6.45 12.28
CA ASN A 104 16.40 6.68 13.11
C ASN A 104 17.64 6.87 12.24
N ASP A 105 17.81 6.08 11.18
CA ASP A 105 18.89 6.23 10.22
C ASP A 105 18.78 7.55 9.45
N LEU A 106 17.56 7.96 9.07
CA LEU A 106 17.34 9.29 8.52
C LEU A 106 17.71 10.40 9.50
N CYS A 107 17.39 10.24 10.79
CA CYS A 107 17.78 11.18 11.84
C CYS A 107 19.31 11.28 11.96
N LYS A 108 20.02 10.14 12.03
CA LYS A 108 21.49 10.09 12.05
C LYS A 108 22.09 10.80 10.84
N LYS A 109 21.66 10.42 9.62
CA LYS A 109 22.12 11.00 8.35
C LYS A 109 21.94 12.52 8.30
N ARG A 110 20.87 13.04 8.91
CA ARG A 110 20.53 14.47 8.91
C ARG A 110 20.93 15.20 10.20
N LYS A 111 21.68 14.55 11.10
CA LYS A 111 22.09 15.10 12.40
C LYS A 111 20.90 15.68 13.19
N LYS A 112 19.78 14.94 13.23
CA LYS A 112 18.58 15.28 14.01
C LYS A 112 18.41 14.30 15.17
N PRO A 113 17.79 14.72 16.29
CA PRO A 113 17.49 13.80 17.38
C PRO A 113 16.48 12.73 16.93
N PHE A 114 16.52 11.56 17.56
CA PHE A 114 15.51 10.52 17.30
C PHE A 114 14.11 11.02 17.68
N GLY A 115 13.10 10.53 16.96
CA GLY A 115 11.72 11.03 17.07
C GLY A 115 11.47 12.38 16.39
N TYR A 116 12.46 12.99 15.73
CA TYR A 116 12.26 14.22 14.95
C TYR A 116 11.36 13.98 13.74
N TYR A 117 11.60 12.89 13.00
CA TYR A 117 10.79 12.49 11.85
C TYR A 117 9.74 11.45 12.24
N VAL A 118 8.61 11.47 11.55
CA VAL A 118 7.54 10.48 11.63
C VAL A 118 7.18 9.97 10.25
N CYS A 119 6.72 8.73 10.19
CA CYS A 119 6.16 8.13 8.98
C CYS A 119 4.63 8.05 9.09
N VAL A 120 3.93 8.75 8.21
CA VAL A 120 2.46 8.71 8.12
C VAL A 120 2.08 7.73 7.02
N VAL A 121 1.18 6.79 7.32
CA VAL A 121 0.76 5.75 6.37
C VAL A 121 -0.76 5.74 6.23
N PHE A 122 -1.23 5.89 5.00
CA PHE A 122 -2.61 5.55 4.61
C PHE A 122 -2.54 4.20 3.90
N ALA A 123 -3.18 3.16 4.45
CA ALA A 123 -3.08 1.80 3.95
C ALA A 123 -4.45 1.16 3.70
N GLY A 124 -4.48 0.14 2.85
CA GLY A 124 -5.72 -0.53 2.47
C GLY A 124 -6.68 0.40 1.72
N LEU A 125 -6.12 1.21 0.82
CA LEU A 125 -6.81 2.13 -0.09
C LEU A 125 -7.38 1.43 -1.33
N PHE A 126 -6.96 0.19 -1.61
CA PHE A 126 -7.54 -0.65 -2.66
C PHE A 126 -8.07 -1.94 -2.04
N GLN A 127 -9.39 -2.01 -1.81
CA GLN A 127 -10.03 -3.13 -1.12
C GLN A 127 -11.40 -3.47 -1.73
N PRO A 128 -11.45 -4.41 -2.69
CA PRO A 128 -12.71 -4.87 -3.29
C PRO A 128 -13.73 -5.46 -2.29
N SER A 129 -13.25 -5.98 -1.15
CA SER A 129 -14.09 -6.60 -0.11
C SER A 129 -14.62 -5.65 0.97
N ARG A 130 -14.40 -4.33 0.88
CA ARG A 130 -14.90 -3.37 1.89
C ARG A 130 -14.93 -1.93 1.41
N ASP A 131 -15.86 -1.16 1.99
CA ASP A 131 -15.97 0.26 1.71
C ASP A 131 -14.82 1.08 2.31
N ILE A 132 -14.30 1.99 1.50
CA ILE A 132 -13.38 3.03 1.95
C ILE A 132 -14.16 4.33 2.07
N PHE A 133 -14.16 4.91 3.25
CA PHE A 133 -14.92 6.12 3.55
C PHE A 133 -14.35 7.30 2.76
N LYS A 134 -15.25 8.12 2.21
CA LYS A 134 -14.88 9.38 1.52
C LYS A 134 -13.96 10.25 2.37
N GLU A 135 -14.15 10.26 3.68
CA GLU A 135 -13.30 11.00 4.62
C GLU A 135 -11.82 10.59 4.52
N THR A 136 -11.54 9.29 4.36
CA THR A 136 -10.17 8.77 4.19
C THR A 136 -9.49 9.41 2.99
N TYR A 137 -10.16 9.39 1.83
CA TYR A 137 -9.65 10.02 0.62
C TYR A 137 -9.61 11.55 0.69
N ARG A 138 -10.56 12.19 1.39
CA ARG A 138 -10.56 13.63 1.62
C ARG A 138 -9.35 14.07 2.43
N ILE A 139 -9.05 13.40 3.54
CA ILE A 139 -7.87 13.69 4.36
C ILE A 139 -6.59 13.38 3.60
N LEU A 140 -6.50 12.21 2.95
CA LEU A 140 -5.35 11.87 2.11
C LEU A 140 -5.12 12.91 1.00
N GLY A 141 -6.18 13.36 0.31
CA GLY A 141 -6.09 14.40 -0.71
C GLY A 141 -5.52 15.72 -0.18
N LYS A 142 -5.85 16.11 1.06
CA LYS A 142 -5.23 17.27 1.73
C LYS A 142 -3.74 17.05 1.99
N PHE A 143 -3.32 15.84 2.36
CA PHE A 143 -1.90 15.49 2.47
C PHE A 143 -1.18 15.57 1.12
N LEU A 144 -1.74 14.97 0.06
CA LEU A 144 -1.13 14.92 -1.27
C LEU A 144 -0.92 16.30 -1.90
N ARG A 145 -1.82 17.25 -1.64
CA ARG A 145 -1.66 18.65 -2.10
C ARG A 145 -0.55 19.39 -1.35
N ARG A 146 -0.34 19.07 -0.07
CA ARG A 146 0.56 19.83 0.80
C ARG A 146 1.97 19.25 0.89
N PHE A 147 2.09 17.93 0.86
CA PHE A 147 3.33 17.21 1.14
C PHE A 147 3.71 16.28 0.02
N LYS A 148 5.01 16.15 -0.20
CA LYS A 148 5.58 15.13 -1.07
C LYS A 148 5.47 13.76 -0.38
N PRO A 149 4.82 12.75 -0.98
CA PRO A 149 4.89 11.39 -0.46
C PRO A 149 6.32 10.86 -0.54
N TYR A 150 6.63 9.98 0.40
CA TYR A 150 7.86 9.20 0.39
C TYR A 150 7.75 8.04 -0.60
N SER A 151 6.64 7.31 -0.55
CA SER A 151 6.36 6.18 -1.45
C SER A 151 4.85 5.94 -1.56
N TRP A 152 4.48 5.16 -2.55
CA TRP A 152 3.14 4.63 -2.74
C TRP A 152 3.22 3.16 -3.15
N ASP A 153 2.16 2.42 -2.84
CA ASP A 153 1.98 1.03 -3.25
C ASP A 153 0.88 0.97 -4.30
N VAL A 154 1.20 0.41 -5.47
CA VAL A 154 0.21 0.00 -6.47
C VAL A 154 0.01 -1.49 -6.31
N ALA A 155 -1.23 -1.94 -6.41
CA ALA A 155 -1.59 -3.34 -6.26
C ALA A 155 -2.47 -3.78 -7.41
N VAL A 156 -2.23 -5.00 -7.89
CA VAL A 156 -3.11 -5.69 -8.82
C VAL A 156 -3.63 -6.97 -8.17
N ASP A 157 -4.94 -7.14 -8.24
CA ASP A 157 -5.64 -8.35 -7.87
C ASP A 157 -5.83 -9.22 -9.11
N PHE A 158 -5.68 -10.54 -8.97
CA PHE A 158 -5.84 -11.50 -10.05
C PHE A 158 -6.24 -12.88 -9.52
N LYS A 159 -6.62 -13.77 -10.44
CA LYS A 159 -6.97 -15.15 -10.12
C LYS A 159 -5.75 -16.03 -10.42
N ASP A 160 -5.29 -16.79 -9.44
CA ASP A 160 -4.27 -17.80 -9.67
C ASP A 160 -4.55 -18.99 -8.74
N PRO A 161 -4.82 -20.19 -9.29
CA PRO A 161 -5.06 -21.38 -8.48
C PRO A 161 -3.79 -21.88 -7.77
N CYS A 162 -2.61 -21.36 -8.12
CA CYS A 162 -1.36 -21.76 -7.50
C CYS A 162 -1.19 -21.15 -6.09
N ASP A 163 -0.73 -21.96 -5.14
CA ASP A 163 -0.42 -21.49 -3.79
C ASP A 163 0.75 -20.50 -3.75
N VAL A 164 0.62 -19.45 -2.95
CA VAL A 164 1.73 -18.51 -2.68
C VAL A 164 2.58 -19.02 -1.51
N ASN A 165 3.47 -19.96 -1.80
CA ASN A 165 4.35 -20.60 -0.81
C ASN A 165 5.82 -20.69 -1.29
N SER A 166 6.66 -21.44 -0.57
CA SER A 166 8.09 -21.61 -0.91
C SER A 166 8.34 -22.23 -2.29
N LYS A 167 7.40 -23.05 -2.82
CA LYS A 167 7.51 -23.65 -4.16
C LYS A 167 7.31 -22.62 -5.26
N ALA A 168 6.44 -21.62 -5.04
CA ALA A 168 6.23 -20.51 -5.97
C ALA A 168 7.41 -19.50 -5.99
N LYS A 169 8.37 -19.62 -5.06
CA LYS A 169 9.53 -18.72 -4.94
C LYS A 169 10.37 -18.63 -6.22
N GLY A 170 10.56 -19.74 -6.93
CA GLY A 170 11.35 -19.77 -8.17
C GLY A 170 10.70 -18.94 -9.29
N LYS A 171 9.42 -19.21 -9.57
CA LYS A 171 8.62 -18.44 -10.55
C LYS A 171 8.58 -16.96 -10.19
N PHE A 172 8.34 -16.65 -8.91
CA PHE A 172 8.32 -15.25 -8.45
C PHE A 172 9.69 -14.58 -8.61
N LYS A 173 10.80 -15.24 -8.25
CA LYS A 173 12.15 -14.71 -8.43
C LYS A 173 12.42 -14.37 -9.90
N GLU A 174 12.04 -15.26 -10.82
CA GLU A 174 12.21 -15.03 -12.26
C GLU A 174 11.40 -13.83 -12.74
N SER A 175 10.15 -13.68 -12.28
CA SER A 175 9.28 -12.56 -12.66
C SER A 175 9.79 -11.18 -12.19
N VAL A 176 10.59 -11.14 -11.12
CA VAL A 176 11.10 -9.87 -10.53
C VAL A 176 12.59 -9.66 -10.73
N LYS A 177 13.28 -10.53 -11.49
CA LYS A 177 14.76 -10.52 -11.65
C LYS A 177 15.34 -9.19 -12.15
N GLU A 178 14.53 -8.43 -12.89
CA GLU A 178 14.91 -7.11 -13.39
C GLU A 178 14.82 -6.04 -12.30
N CYS A 179 13.96 -6.24 -11.30
CA CYS A 179 13.71 -5.30 -10.21
C CYS A 179 14.44 -5.63 -8.92
N ALA A 180 14.75 -6.91 -8.66
CA ALA A 180 15.33 -7.37 -7.41
C ALA A 180 16.22 -8.61 -7.60
N ASP A 181 17.31 -8.69 -6.84
CA ASP A 181 18.28 -9.79 -6.94
C ASP A 181 17.89 -11.02 -6.09
N ASP A 182 17.13 -10.79 -5.02
CA ASP A 182 16.75 -11.84 -4.06
C ASP A 182 15.29 -11.71 -3.61
N VAL A 183 14.72 -12.85 -3.23
CA VAL A 183 13.36 -12.96 -2.74
C VAL A 183 13.29 -13.80 -1.47
N ILE A 184 12.37 -13.47 -0.58
CA ILE A 184 12.14 -14.18 0.69
C ILE A 184 10.68 -14.58 0.81
N SER A 185 10.43 -15.79 1.31
CA SER A 185 9.07 -16.26 1.60
C SER A 185 8.80 -16.11 3.10
N PHE A 186 7.63 -15.62 3.47
CA PHE A 186 7.19 -15.52 4.85
C PHE A 186 5.69 -15.81 4.93
N LYS A 187 5.34 -16.96 5.52
CA LYS A 187 3.96 -17.48 5.54
C LYS A 187 3.41 -17.56 4.10
N THR A 188 2.23 -17.00 3.86
CA THR A 188 1.48 -17.04 2.59
C THR A 188 1.82 -15.83 1.71
N SER A 189 3.09 -15.41 1.75
CA SER A 189 3.57 -14.21 1.07
C SER A 189 5.03 -14.38 0.64
N ILE A 190 5.37 -13.81 -0.52
CA ILE A 190 6.73 -13.78 -1.07
C ILE A 190 7.09 -12.32 -1.33
N TYR A 191 8.29 -11.92 -0.93
CA TYR A 191 8.76 -10.54 -0.98
C TYR A 191 10.05 -10.44 -1.79
N ALA A 192 10.15 -9.42 -2.63
CA ALA A 192 11.38 -8.95 -3.23
C ALA A 192 11.67 -7.55 -2.67
N ASN A 193 12.59 -7.46 -1.72
CA ASN A 193 12.91 -6.21 -1.01
C ASN A 193 14.42 -5.99 -0.80
N ARG A 194 15.25 -6.73 -1.54
CA ARG A 194 16.72 -6.68 -1.52
C ARG A 194 17.25 -6.61 -2.95
N GLY A 195 18.40 -5.94 -3.14
CA GLY A 195 19.00 -5.79 -4.47
C GLY A 195 18.11 -5.00 -5.44
N LEU A 196 17.41 -3.98 -4.92
CA LEU A 196 16.38 -3.28 -5.67
C LEU A 196 16.97 -2.26 -6.65
N LYS A 197 16.45 -2.24 -7.87
CA LYS A 197 16.91 -1.32 -8.92
C LYS A 197 16.08 -0.04 -8.97
N SER A 198 16.72 1.06 -9.37
CA SER A 198 16.12 2.39 -9.43
C SER A 198 15.96 2.86 -10.87
N GLY A 199 14.80 3.44 -11.20
CA GLY A 199 14.54 4.11 -12.47
C GLY A 199 14.76 5.63 -12.40
N LYS A 200 14.47 6.30 -13.52
CA LYS A 200 14.63 7.76 -13.68
C LYS A 200 13.69 8.54 -12.74
N PHE A 201 12.41 8.21 -12.70
CA PHE A 201 11.39 8.96 -11.94
C PHE A 201 10.94 8.29 -10.63
N TYR A 202 11.09 6.97 -10.54
CA TYR A 202 10.75 6.17 -9.36
C TYR A 202 11.86 5.16 -9.04
N ALA A 203 11.80 4.57 -7.85
CA ALA A 203 12.59 3.39 -7.51
C ALA A 203 11.66 2.33 -6.94
N VAL A 204 11.83 1.07 -7.35
CA VAL A 204 11.09 -0.05 -6.75
C VAL A 204 11.68 -0.27 -5.36
N ASP A 205 10.86 -0.13 -4.32
CA ASP A 205 11.27 -0.28 -2.92
C ASP A 205 10.86 -1.65 -2.34
N LYS A 206 9.87 -2.32 -2.95
CA LYS A 206 9.36 -3.62 -2.53
C LYS A 206 8.45 -4.20 -3.61
N VAL A 207 8.54 -5.49 -3.87
CA VAL A 207 7.50 -6.28 -4.55
C VAL A 207 7.00 -7.33 -3.57
N CYS A 208 5.69 -7.57 -3.51
CA CYS A 208 5.09 -8.54 -2.60
C CYS A 208 3.94 -9.27 -3.30
N LEU A 209 4.05 -10.58 -3.43
CA LEU A 209 2.96 -11.47 -3.84
C LEU A 209 2.39 -12.17 -2.61
N TYR A 210 1.06 -12.25 -2.48
CA TYR A 210 0.44 -12.99 -1.40
C TYR A 210 -0.97 -13.49 -1.74
N ASP A 211 -1.40 -14.49 -0.99
CA ASP A 211 -2.77 -14.98 -1.03
C ASP A 211 -3.73 -13.99 -0.35
N LYS A 212 -4.56 -13.33 -1.16
CA LYS A 212 -5.44 -12.28 -0.69
C LYS A 212 -6.72 -12.87 -0.09
N PHE A 213 -7.24 -13.96 -0.63
CA PHE A 213 -8.35 -14.70 -0.04
C PHE A 213 -8.02 -15.16 1.38
N GLU A 214 -6.94 -15.92 1.56
CA GLU A 214 -6.52 -16.40 2.88
C GLU A 214 -6.25 -15.25 3.86
N LYS A 215 -5.64 -14.16 3.40
CA LYS A 215 -5.43 -12.98 4.24
C LYS A 215 -6.76 -12.34 4.64
N GLN A 216 -7.76 -12.25 3.76
CA GLN A 216 -9.06 -11.68 4.13
C GLN A 216 -9.86 -12.61 5.04
N THR A 217 -9.87 -13.91 4.74
CA THR A 217 -10.62 -14.93 5.46
C THR A 217 -10.01 -15.22 6.82
N ASN A 218 -8.72 -15.57 6.88
CA ASN A 218 -8.08 -16.03 8.12
C ASN A 218 -7.61 -14.86 8.98
N TYR A 219 -6.98 -13.86 8.37
CA TYR A 219 -6.37 -12.76 9.11
C TYR A 219 -7.37 -11.63 9.39
N HIS A 220 -8.20 -11.24 8.40
CA HIS A 220 -9.22 -10.22 8.60
C HIS A 220 -10.58 -10.76 9.09
N LYS A 221 -10.72 -12.10 9.21
CA LYS A 221 -11.96 -12.76 9.66
C LYS A 221 -13.18 -12.31 8.86
N GLN A 222 -13.00 -12.09 7.56
CA GLN A 222 -14.08 -11.72 6.66
C GLN A 222 -14.70 -12.99 6.08
N LYS A 223 -16.03 -13.01 5.98
CA LYS A 223 -16.71 -14.01 5.16
C LYS A 223 -16.60 -13.57 3.70
N ILE A 224 -15.76 -14.26 2.95
CA ILE A 224 -15.59 -14.08 1.50
C ILE A 224 -16.17 -15.31 0.82
N ASP A 225 -16.87 -15.12 -0.30
CA ASP A 225 -17.42 -16.22 -1.10
C ASP A 225 -16.28 -17.13 -1.62
N GLU A 226 -16.46 -18.44 -1.52
CA GLU A 226 -15.50 -19.47 -1.94
C GLU A 226 -15.16 -19.40 -3.43
N LYS A 227 -16.02 -18.78 -4.26
CA LYS A 227 -15.69 -18.51 -5.66
C LYS A 227 -14.42 -17.66 -5.84
N PHE A 228 -13.99 -16.96 -4.78
CA PHE A 228 -12.80 -16.13 -4.75
C PHE A 228 -11.59 -16.78 -4.07
N LYS A 229 -11.61 -18.10 -3.82
CA LYS A 229 -10.49 -18.84 -3.19
C LYS A 229 -9.14 -18.68 -3.87
N ASP A 230 -9.14 -18.43 -5.19
CA ASP A 230 -7.95 -18.25 -6.01
C ASP A 230 -7.49 -16.78 -6.07
N TRP A 231 -8.02 -15.90 -5.21
CA TRP A 231 -7.68 -14.47 -5.21
C TRP A 231 -6.27 -14.22 -4.68
N LYS A 232 -5.36 -13.83 -5.58
CA LYS A 232 -4.00 -13.38 -5.24
C LYS A 232 -3.85 -11.88 -5.46
N ARG A 233 -2.85 -11.30 -4.78
CA ARG A 233 -2.48 -9.89 -4.95
C ARG A 233 -0.97 -9.73 -5.10
N LEU A 234 -0.58 -8.96 -6.11
CA LEU A 234 0.75 -8.39 -6.26
C LEU A 234 0.72 -6.92 -5.80
N GLU A 235 1.58 -6.55 -4.87
CA GLU A 235 1.81 -5.18 -4.40
C GLU A 235 3.22 -4.74 -4.79
N VAL A 236 3.35 -3.62 -5.50
CA VAL A 236 4.63 -2.98 -5.83
C VAL A 236 4.70 -1.61 -5.16
N THR A 237 5.72 -1.43 -4.31
CA THR A 237 6.04 -0.15 -3.67
C THR A 237 7.01 0.62 -4.53
N PHE A 238 6.66 1.87 -4.85
CA PHE A 238 7.55 2.79 -5.55
C PHE A 238 7.89 4.01 -4.68
N ARG A 239 9.16 4.40 -4.65
CA ARG A 239 9.61 5.65 -4.05
C ARG A 239 9.36 6.81 -5.00
N LEU A 240 8.77 7.89 -4.49
CA LEU A 240 8.45 9.08 -5.28
C LEU A 240 9.47 10.20 -5.10
N LYS A 241 9.98 10.74 -6.21
CA LYS A 241 10.93 11.86 -6.22
C LYS A 241 10.26 13.25 -6.24
N GLY A 242 8.97 13.35 -6.56
CA GLY A 242 8.24 14.62 -6.68
C GLY A 242 6.93 14.68 -5.86
N LYS A 243 6.16 15.76 -6.01
CA LYS A 243 4.79 15.80 -5.48
C LYS A 243 3.90 14.82 -6.24
N PHE A 244 2.91 14.28 -5.54
CA PHE A 244 1.98 13.33 -6.14
C PHE A 244 1.11 13.97 -7.23
N MET A 245 0.69 15.23 -7.03
CA MET A 245 -0.15 15.93 -8.01
C MET A 245 0.57 16.09 -9.34
N ASP A 246 1.80 16.60 -9.31
CA ASP A 246 2.66 16.72 -10.49
C ASP A 246 2.91 15.33 -11.14
N PHE A 247 3.07 14.28 -10.33
CA PHE A 247 3.27 12.91 -10.78
C PHE A 247 2.05 12.34 -11.55
N ILE A 248 0.83 12.63 -11.09
CA ILE A 248 -0.39 12.18 -11.80
C ILE A 248 -0.80 13.10 -12.95
N GLU A 249 -0.45 14.39 -12.90
CA GLU A 249 -0.70 15.37 -13.96
C GLU A 249 0.18 15.10 -15.18
N ASN A 250 1.45 14.80 -14.96
CA ASN A 250 2.40 14.44 -16.04
C ASN A 250 2.31 12.97 -16.47
N GLU A 251 1.33 12.22 -15.94
CA GLU A 251 1.15 10.78 -16.23
C GLU A 251 2.34 9.87 -15.91
N ASN A 252 3.30 10.34 -15.11
CA ASN A 252 4.49 9.58 -14.69
C ASN A 252 4.15 8.27 -13.94
N PHE A 253 2.91 8.13 -13.46
CA PHE A 253 2.43 6.89 -12.86
C PHE A 253 2.33 5.72 -13.85
N LYS A 254 2.23 6.00 -15.15
CA LYS A 254 2.16 4.96 -16.20
C LYS A 254 3.42 4.10 -16.21
N GLU A 255 4.60 4.68 -16.00
CA GLU A 255 5.84 3.90 -15.91
C GLU A 255 5.85 2.93 -14.70
N CYS A 256 5.18 3.30 -13.59
CA CYS A 256 5.01 2.39 -12.44
C CYS A 256 4.03 1.27 -12.76
N VAL A 257 2.98 1.57 -13.54
CA VAL A 257 2.02 0.56 -14.02
C VAL A 257 2.72 -0.40 -14.97
N GLU A 258 3.52 0.06 -15.92
CA GLU A 258 4.29 -0.78 -16.86
C GLU A 258 5.16 -1.81 -16.12
N VAL A 259 5.87 -1.41 -15.06
CA VAL A 259 6.65 -2.35 -14.23
C VAL A 259 5.76 -3.37 -13.54
N MET A 260 4.61 -2.96 -13.02
CA MET A 260 3.68 -3.88 -12.37
C MET A 260 3.07 -4.85 -13.38
N ASP A 261 2.71 -4.38 -14.58
CA ASP A 261 2.15 -5.16 -15.67
C ASP A 261 3.14 -6.22 -16.14
N GLU A 262 4.41 -5.85 -16.32
CA GLU A 262 5.47 -6.77 -16.70
C GLU A 262 5.68 -7.87 -15.66
N ILE A 263 5.69 -7.53 -14.37
CA ILE A 263 5.80 -8.52 -13.29
C ILE A 263 4.56 -9.42 -13.27
N ALA A 264 3.35 -8.84 -13.38
CA ALA A 264 2.10 -9.59 -13.35
C ALA A 264 1.97 -10.56 -14.53
N ASP A 265 2.36 -10.13 -15.74
CA ASP A 265 2.36 -10.97 -16.93
C ASP A 265 3.40 -12.10 -16.82
N LYS A 266 4.64 -11.82 -16.42
CA LYS A 266 5.66 -12.85 -16.15
C LYS A 266 5.19 -13.85 -15.08
N LEU A 267 4.37 -13.42 -14.12
CA LEU A 267 3.81 -14.29 -13.07
C LEU A 267 2.67 -15.18 -13.54
N THR A 268 1.81 -14.70 -14.44
CA THR A 268 0.50 -15.34 -14.69
C THR A 268 0.30 -15.73 -16.14
N GLY A 269 0.85 -14.98 -17.08
CA GLY A 269 0.51 -15.02 -18.51
C GLY A 269 -0.90 -14.49 -18.81
N GLU A 270 -1.61 -13.94 -17.82
CA GLU A 270 -2.99 -13.48 -17.96
C GLU A 270 -3.10 -12.00 -18.35
N PHE A 271 -1.98 -11.28 -18.44
CA PHE A 271 -1.94 -9.85 -18.71
C PHE A 271 -1.19 -9.47 -20.01
N PRO A 272 -1.41 -10.16 -21.15
CA PRO A 272 -0.67 -9.87 -22.40
C PRO A 272 -0.97 -8.48 -22.99
N PHE A 273 -2.01 -7.81 -22.49
CA PHE A 273 -2.41 -6.45 -22.91
C PHE A 273 -2.38 -5.45 -21.74
N GLY A 274 -1.67 -5.77 -20.66
CA GLY A 274 -1.59 -4.95 -19.45
C GLY A 274 -2.71 -5.22 -18.45
N VAL A 275 -2.53 -4.73 -17.22
CA VAL A 275 -3.53 -4.92 -16.16
C VAL A 275 -4.72 -3.96 -16.36
N TYR A 276 -5.87 -4.35 -15.82
CA TYR A 276 -7.04 -3.47 -15.84
C TYR A 276 -6.86 -2.32 -14.83
N LEU A 277 -6.90 -1.07 -15.32
CA LEU A 277 -6.65 0.15 -14.52
C LEU A 277 -7.92 0.82 -14.01
N GLY A 278 -9.03 0.08 -13.91
CA GLY A 278 -10.34 0.64 -13.56
C GLY A 278 -10.28 1.42 -12.25
N LYS A 279 -9.92 0.74 -11.14
CA LYS A 279 -9.91 1.38 -9.83
C LYS A 279 -8.81 2.44 -9.69
N LEU A 280 -7.64 2.20 -10.26
CA LEU A 280 -6.53 3.15 -10.26
C LEU A 280 -6.95 4.46 -10.91
N ASN A 281 -7.59 4.41 -12.08
CA ASN A 281 -8.05 5.59 -12.80
C ASN A 281 -9.15 6.34 -12.03
N GLU A 282 -10.07 5.63 -11.37
CA GLU A 282 -11.05 6.26 -10.48
C GLU A 282 -10.38 7.02 -9.32
N GLN A 283 -9.40 6.40 -8.65
CA GLN A 283 -8.68 7.00 -7.54
C GLN A 283 -7.88 8.23 -8.00
N ILE A 284 -7.15 8.12 -9.12
CA ILE A 284 -6.40 9.24 -9.70
C ILE A 284 -7.35 10.38 -10.09
N ALA A 285 -8.47 10.08 -10.76
CA ALA A 285 -9.46 11.07 -11.14
C ALA A 285 -10.03 11.82 -9.92
N TYR A 286 -10.28 11.11 -8.82
CA TYR A 286 -10.70 11.73 -7.56
C TYR A 286 -9.62 12.63 -6.96
N PHE A 287 -8.34 12.24 -6.99
CA PHE A 287 -7.28 13.10 -6.46
C PHE A 287 -7.06 14.36 -7.31
N LYS A 288 -7.19 14.24 -8.65
CA LYS A 288 -7.21 15.39 -9.57
C LYS A 288 -8.37 16.34 -9.24
N ASP A 289 -9.58 15.81 -9.09
CA ASP A 289 -10.77 16.58 -8.69
C ASP A 289 -11.55 15.92 -7.55
N MET A 290 -11.34 16.41 -6.33
CA MET A 290 -11.97 15.89 -5.10
C MET A 290 -13.50 16.10 -5.03
N ARG A 291 -14.10 16.75 -6.03
CA ARG A 291 -15.57 16.84 -6.18
C ARG A 291 -16.14 15.62 -6.90
N LYS A 292 -15.33 14.89 -7.68
CA LYS A 292 -15.77 13.67 -8.37
C LYS A 292 -16.25 12.62 -7.38
N ARG A 293 -17.24 11.83 -7.79
CA ARG A 293 -17.70 10.68 -7.01
C ARG A 293 -16.69 9.55 -7.16
N LEU A 294 -16.25 8.99 -6.04
CA LEU A 294 -15.52 7.73 -6.01
C LEU A 294 -16.57 6.64 -5.85
N ASN A 295 -16.56 5.62 -6.70
CA ASN A 295 -17.45 4.48 -6.50
C ASN A 295 -16.90 3.66 -5.34
N LEU A 296 -17.55 3.70 -4.19
CA LEU A 296 -17.06 3.08 -2.94
C LEU A 296 -17.78 1.77 -2.64
N SER A 297 -18.61 1.28 -3.56
CA SER A 297 -19.43 0.09 -3.36
C SER A 297 -18.61 -1.18 -3.19
N LYS A 298 -19.15 -2.10 -2.40
CA LYS A 298 -18.68 -3.48 -2.25
C LYS A 298 -18.84 -4.24 -3.55
N THR A 299 -17.80 -4.98 -3.94
CA THR A 299 -17.87 -5.86 -5.12
C THR A 299 -18.02 -7.33 -4.72
N ILE A 300 -17.63 -7.69 -3.49
CA ILE A 300 -17.40 -9.08 -3.09
C ILE A 300 -18.08 -9.35 -1.75
N PHE A 301 -19.33 -9.84 -1.77
CA PHE A 301 -20.03 -10.49 -0.65
C PHE A 301 -21.02 -11.54 -1.19
#